data_AF-A0A3L7WGI0-F1
#
_entry.id   AF-A0A3L7WGI0-F1
#
_cell.length_a   1.000
_cell.length_b   1.000
_cell.length_c   1.000
_cell.angle_alpha   90.00
_cell.angle_beta   90.00
_cell.angle_gamma   90.00
#
_symmetry.space_group_name_H-M   'P 1'
#
loop_
_entity.id
_entity.type
_entity.pdbx_description
1 polymer ?
#
loop_
_entity_poly.entity_id
_entity_poly.type
_entity_poly.pdbx_seq_one_letter_code
_entity_poly.pdbx_strand_id
1 'polypeptide(L)'
;MVGGNPVVATDPAATIARRSQPIVTPGLPLRVLVVTYNPTVDASSGTRLASHMGWFDPHQLVAAYAEDVAACSHGNLTYEIVAHKTIDGFPAHRDGHRYTLREFLDCWERRTGFHTPDEADYDQILASHDVITRINDGDIDELWIMAPPYSGFYESHMAGPGAFWCNSPGHVPGPHLRGVRASRRFVVMGFNYEREVGCMLENLGHRTESMLSEVYRGMRGGANLWERFTNYEQVAPGRAALGNVHFAPNSTHDYDWGNRRPVMSECDSWLTFPVLDAPMRRVTCGDWGGGDMREHHLWWFRHLPHARGETNGVSNNWWDYVRDPNLVNCR
;
A
#
# COMPACT_ATOMS: atom_id res chain seq x y z
N MET A 1 -16.66 13.07 -49.64
CA MET A 1 -16.51 11.65 -49.29
C MET A 1 -15.54 11.55 -48.13
N VAL A 2 -16.07 11.04 -47.01
CA VAL A 2 -15.43 10.34 -45.87
C VAL A 2 -14.14 10.95 -45.29
N GLY A 3 -14.30 11.67 -44.16
CA GLY A 3 -13.24 11.85 -43.19
C GLY A 3 -12.99 10.54 -42.44
N GLY A 4 -11.73 10.12 -42.37
CA GLY A 4 -11.32 8.98 -41.58
C GLY A 4 -11.19 9.37 -40.11
N ASN A 5 -11.98 8.74 -39.25
CA ASN A 5 -11.73 8.77 -37.81
C ASN A 5 -10.37 8.13 -37.52
N PRO A 6 -9.55 8.69 -36.62
CA PRO A 6 -8.38 7.99 -36.14
C PRO A 6 -8.82 6.71 -35.42
N VAL A 7 -8.22 5.58 -35.82
CA VAL A 7 -8.35 4.31 -35.11
C VAL A 7 -7.71 4.51 -33.74
N VAL A 8 -8.54 4.62 -32.70
CA VAL A 8 -8.08 4.51 -31.32
C VAL A 8 -7.47 3.13 -31.19
N ALA A 9 -6.15 3.04 -31.02
CA ALA A 9 -5.49 1.79 -30.69
C ALA A 9 -6.09 1.31 -29.36
N THR A 10 -6.91 0.27 -29.42
CA THR A 10 -7.45 -0.38 -28.23
C THR A 10 -6.28 -1.04 -27.51
N ASP A 11 -6.05 -0.65 -26.27
CA ASP A 11 -5.08 -1.30 -25.40
C ASP A 11 -5.38 -2.82 -25.37
N PRO A 12 -4.43 -3.67 -25.82
CA PRO A 12 -4.58 -5.12 -25.79
C PRO A 12 -4.92 -5.64 -24.39
N ALA A 13 -4.36 -5.04 -23.34
CA ALA A 13 -4.64 -5.39 -21.95
C ALA A 13 -6.10 -5.08 -21.59
N ALA A 14 -6.63 -3.92 -22.00
CA ALA A 14 -8.04 -3.56 -21.82
C ALA A 14 -9.00 -4.50 -22.57
N THR A 15 -8.57 -5.08 -23.70
CA THR A 15 -9.36 -6.04 -24.46
C THR A 15 -9.38 -7.42 -23.80
N ILE A 16 -8.25 -7.85 -23.24
CA ILE A 16 -8.11 -9.10 -22.47
C ILE A 16 -8.93 -9.02 -21.19
N ALA A 17 -8.78 -7.95 -20.41
CA ALA A 17 -9.51 -7.73 -19.15
C ALA A 17 -11.04 -7.75 -19.32
N ARG A 18 -11.56 -7.33 -20.49
CA ARG A 18 -13.00 -7.37 -20.80
C ARG A 18 -13.53 -8.77 -21.10
N ARG A 19 -12.68 -9.70 -21.55
CA ARG A 19 -13.08 -11.09 -21.87
C ARG A 19 -13.14 -11.99 -20.63
N SER A 20 -12.48 -11.58 -19.55
CA SER A 20 -12.26 -12.39 -18.35
C SER A 20 -13.04 -11.93 -17.11
N GLN A 21 -14.15 -11.17 -17.23
CA GLN A 21 -14.89 -10.73 -16.03
C GLN A 21 -15.93 -11.75 -15.52
N PRO A 22 -15.68 -12.49 -14.42
CA PRO A 22 -16.73 -12.92 -13.51
C PRO A 22 -17.17 -11.74 -12.62
N ILE A 23 -18.41 -11.80 -12.13
CA ILE A 23 -19.00 -10.83 -11.23
C ILE A 23 -18.25 -10.85 -9.89
N VAL A 24 -17.49 -9.80 -9.59
CA VAL A 24 -16.98 -9.54 -8.23
C VAL A 24 -18.17 -9.19 -7.34
N THR A 25 -18.24 -9.76 -6.13
CA THR A 25 -19.12 -9.21 -5.09
C THR A 25 -18.25 -8.25 -4.29
N PRO A 26 -18.41 -6.93 -4.41
CA PRO A 26 -17.62 -5.98 -3.63
C PRO A 26 -17.81 -6.29 -2.15
N GLY A 27 -16.70 -6.44 -1.41
CA GLY A 27 -16.77 -6.43 0.04
C GLY A 27 -17.23 -5.06 0.54
N LEU A 28 -17.73 -4.98 1.78
CA LEU A 28 -18.04 -3.69 2.42
C LEU A 28 -16.81 -2.77 2.40
N PRO A 29 -16.89 -1.44 2.43
CA PRO A 29 -15.68 -0.63 2.58
C PRO A 29 -14.95 -0.95 3.89
N LEU A 30 -13.62 -0.95 3.90
CA LEU A 30 -12.84 -0.99 5.14
C LEU A 30 -12.99 0.34 5.87
N ARG A 31 -13.31 0.26 7.16
CA ARG A 31 -13.57 1.44 7.99
C ARG A 31 -12.25 1.98 8.53
N VAL A 32 -11.89 3.21 8.21
CA VAL A 32 -10.57 3.77 8.51
C VAL A 32 -10.68 4.96 9.46
N LEU A 33 -9.94 4.91 10.57
CA LEU A 33 -9.62 6.11 11.34
C LEU A 33 -8.33 6.72 10.77
N VAL A 34 -8.40 7.99 10.38
CA VAL A 34 -7.21 8.76 9.99
C VAL A 34 -6.79 9.66 11.14
N VAL A 35 -5.53 9.58 11.54
CA VAL A 35 -4.89 10.48 12.51
C VAL A 35 -3.78 11.25 11.81
N THR A 36 -3.87 12.57 11.82
CA THR A 36 -2.91 13.46 11.16
C THR A 36 -2.16 14.27 12.19
N TYR A 37 -0.86 14.05 12.37
CA TYR A 37 0.01 14.89 13.18
C TYR A 37 0.46 16.09 12.34
N ASN A 38 -0.17 17.26 12.53
CA ASN A 38 0.11 18.46 11.75
C ASN A 38 0.15 19.68 12.69
N PRO A 39 1.33 19.97 13.28
CA PRO A 39 1.45 21.02 14.29
C PRO A 39 1.16 22.41 13.74
N THR A 40 0.61 23.28 14.58
CA THR A 40 0.35 24.69 14.28
C THR A 40 1.67 25.46 14.27
N VAL A 41 1.96 26.13 13.14
CA VAL A 41 3.12 27.01 12.98
C VAL A 41 2.79 28.43 13.40
N ASP A 42 1.60 28.90 13.03
CA ASP A 42 1.10 30.22 13.43
C ASP A 42 -0.38 30.12 13.80
N ALA A 43 -0.66 30.33 15.08
CA ALA A 43 -2.00 30.24 15.63
C ALA A 43 -2.92 31.39 15.16
N SER A 44 -2.36 32.54 14.77
CA SER A 44 -3.14 33.71 14.34
C SER A 44 -3.70 33.54 12.94
N SER A 45 -2.92 32.94 12.03
CA SER A 45 -3.37 32.59 10.67
C SER A 45 -3.98 31.19 10.57
N GLY A 46 -3.78 30.34 11.58
CA GLY A 46 -4.16 28.92 11.54
C GLY A 46 -3.23 28.07 10.67
N THR A 47 -2.07 28.60 10.28
CA THR A 47 -1.12 27.91 9.42
C THR A 47 -0.55 26.67 10.12
N ARG A 48 -0.66 25.53 9.44
CA ARG A 48 -0.14 24.22 9.89
C ARG A 48 1.16 23.88 9.19
N LEU A 49 1.92 22.93 9.75
CA LEU A 49 3.23 22.52 9.24
C LEU A 49 3.20 22.14 7.76
N ALA A 50 2.26 21.30 7.33
CA ALA A 50 2.18 20.88 5.92
C ALA A 50 2.13 22.08 4.95
N SER A 51 1.24 23.05 5.20
CA SER A 51 1.12 24.26 4.38
C SER A 51 2.34 25.18 4.51
N HIS A 52 2.89 25.33 5.71
CA HIS A 52 4.09 26.15 5.94
C HIS A 52 5.28 25.64 5.14
N MET A 53 5.43 24.32 5.03
CA MET A 53 6.53 23.67 4.32
C MET A 53 6.30 23.57 2.81
N GLY A 54 5.11 23.93 2.31
CA GLY A 54 4.73 23.70 0.92
C GLY A 54 4.57 22.22 0.56
N TRP A 55 4.28 21.38 1.56
CA TRP A 55 4.01 19.96 1.38
C TRP A 55 2.54 19.70 1.03
N PHE A 56 2.21 18.43 0.78
CA PHE A 56 0.87 18.04 0.36
C PHE A 56 -0.15 18.15 1.49
N ASP A 57 -1.39 18.46 1.12
CA ASP A 57 -2.51 18.44 2.05
C ASP A 57 -2.87 16.99 2.43
N PRO A 58 -2.83 16.61 3.72
CA PRO A 58 -3.09 15.23 4.14
C PRO A 58 -4.49 14.73 3.80
N HIS A 59 -5.51 15.60 3.74
CA HIS A 59 -6.87 15.19 3.38
C HIS A 59 -6.98 14.88 1.89
N GLN A 60 -6.34 15.69 1.04
CA GLN A 60 -6.27 15.43 -0.41
C GLN A 60 -5.50 14.14 -0.70
N LEU A 61 -4.39 13.90 -0.01
CA LEU A 61 -3.62 12.66 -0.14
C LEU A 61 -4.47 11.43 0.20
N VAL A 62 -5.17 11.44 1.35
CA VAL A 62 -6.06 10.35 1.77
C VAL A 62 -7.16 10.09 0.76
N ALA A 63 -7.81 11.14 0.26
CA ALA A 63 -8.89 11.01 -0.72
C ALA A 63 -8.39 10.41 -2.05
N ALA A 64 -7.27 10.95 -2.58
CA ALA A 64 -6.68 10.47 -3.82
C ALA A 64 -6.16 9.04 -3.72
N TYR A 65 -5.53 8.67 -2.59
CA TYR A 65 -5.11 7.30 -2.33
C TYR A 65 -6.32 6.33 -2.27
N ALA A 66 -7.40 6.69 -1.57
CA ALA A 66 -8.58 5.85 -1.50
C ALA A 66 -9.26 5.66 -2.87
N GLU A 67 -9.31 6.71 -3.69
CA GLU A 67 -9.83 6.66 -5.06
C GLU A 67 -8.97 5.76 -5.96
N ASP A 68 -7.65 5.93 -5.90
CA ASP A 68 -6.69 5.12 -6.63
C ASP A 68 -6.81 3.63 -6.30
N VAL A 69 -6.88 3.30 -5.02
CA VAL A 69 -7.01 1.90 -4.55
C VAL A 69 -8.34 1.31 -4.99
N ALA A 70 -9.43 2.05 -4.91
CA ALA A 70 -10.72 1.59 -5.42
C ALA A 70 -10.67 1.30 -6.93
N ALA A 71 -10.02 2.17 -7.69
CA ALA A 71 -9.88 2.02 -9.14
C ALA A 71 -8.96 0.85 -9.53
N CYS A 72 -7.77 0.76 -8.94
CA CYS A 72 -6.79 -0.27 -9.31
C CYS A 72 -7.13 -1.66 -8.77
N SER A 73 -7.96 -1.75 -7.72
CA SER A 73 -8.45 -3.02 -7.17
C SER A 73 -9.72 -3.54 -7.85
N HIS A 74 -10.23 -2.88 -8.90
CA HIS A 74 -11.50 -3.21 -9.54
C HIS A 74 -12.68 -3.21 -8.55
N GLY A 75 -12.62 -2.37 -7.51
CA GLY A 75 -13.60 -2.29 -6.43
C GLY A 75 -13.50 -3.37 -5.36
N ASN A 76 -12.47 -4.22 -5.36
CA ASN A 76 -12.28 -5.25 -4.31
C ASN A 76 -11.85 -4.64 -2.97
N LEU A 77 -11.13 -3.53 -3.00
CA LEU A 77 -10.70 -2.78 -1.83
C LEU A 77 -11.18 -1.34 -1.94
N THR A 78 -12.08 -0.98 -1.05
CA THR A 78 -12.60 0.39 -0.90
C THR A 78 -12.53 0.79 0.56
N TYR A 79 -12.51 2.10 0.83
CA TYR A 79 -12.38 2.64 2.17
C TYR A 79 -13.54 3.56 2.52
N GLU A 80 -14.01 3.46 3.76
CA GLU A 80 -14.89 4.43 4.40
C GLU A 80 -14.06 5.14 5.48
N ILE A 81 -13.75 6.41 5.26
CA ILE A 81 -13.06 7.19 6.30
C ILE A 81 -14.08 7.58 7.37
N VAL A 82 -14.07 6.88 8.50
CA VAL A 82 -15.07 7.08 9.56
C VAL A 82 -14.78 8.32 10.40
N ALA A 83 -13.53 8.75 10.45
CA ALA A 83 -13.11 9.97 11.12
C ALA A 83 -11.72 10.43 10.64
N HIS A 84 -11.54 11.75 10.57
CA HIS A 84 -10.23 12.40 10.53
C HIS A 84 -9.98 13.11 11.87
N LYS A 85 -8.82 12.84 12.49
CA LYS A 85 -8.36 13.53 13.69
C LYS A 85 -7.05 14.25 13.41
N THR A 86 -7.08 15.57 13.42
CA THR A 86 -5.85 16.38 13.33
C THR A 86 -5.32 16.66 14.73
N ILE A 87 -4.07 16.27 14.98
CA ILE A 87 -3.36 16.45 16.23
C ILE A 87 -2.37 17.61 16.07
N ASP A 88 -2.46 18.58 16.97
CA ASP A 88 -1.51 19.69 17.05
C ASP A 88 -0.23 19.27 17.78
N GLY A 89 0.66 18.59 17.06
CA GLY A 89 1.92 18.11 17.59
C GLY A 89 2.54 17.01 16.74
N PHE A 90 3.64 16.44 17.23
CA PHE A 90 4.33 15.29 16.65
C PHE A 90 4.02 14.03 17.47
N PRO A 91 4.04 12.81 16.91
CA PRO A 91 3.94 11.59 17.70
C PRO A 91 5.13 11.44 18.65
N ALA A 92 4.99 10.60 19.69
CA ALA A 92 6.14 10.21 20.49
C ALA A 92 6.90 9.07 19.81
N HIS A 93 8.20 9.07 20.03
CA HIS A 93 9.09 7.96 19.78
C HIS A 93 9.05 7.00 20.96
N ARG A 94 9.50 5.76 20.73
CA ARG A 94 9.49 4.69 21.72
C ARG A 94 10.29 4.99 22.99
N ASP A 95 11.29 5.85 22.90
CA ASP A 95 12.08 6.31 24.05
C ASP A 95 11.46 7.52 24.78
N GLY A 96 10.27 7.94 24.36
CA GLY A 96 9.54 9.08 24.91
C GLY A 96 9.90 10.43 24.28
N HIS A 97 10.87 10.48 23.36
CA HIS A 97 11.17 11.73 22.64
C HIS A 97 9.96 12.17 21.80
N ARG A 98 9.67 13.48 21.82
CA ARG A 98 8.66 14.09 20.98
C ARG A 98 9.17 15.43 20.51
N TYR A 99 9.23 15.58 19.19
CA TYR A 99 9.64 16.84 18.58
C TYR A 99 8.79 18.00 19.10
N THR A 100 9.45 19.11 19.40
CA THR A 100 8.79 20.41 19.37
C THR A 100 8.79 20.95 17.94
N LEU A 101 7.88 21.88 17.61
CA LEU A 101 7.90 22.52 16.29
C LEU A 101 9.25 23.17 15.99
N ARG A 102 9.82 23.90 16.96
CA ARG A 102 11.11 24.56 16.80
C ARG A 102 12.21 23.57 16.49
N GLU A 103 12.31 22.51 17.29
CA GLU A 103 13.31 21.47 17.11
C GLU A 103 13.20 20.83 15.72
N PHE A 104 11.99 20.45 15.30
CA PHE A 104 11.78 19.86 13.99
C PHE A 104 12.21 20.81 12.85
N LEU A 105 11.81 22.08 12.90
CA LEU A 105 12.17 23.07 11.89
C LEU A 105 13.69 23.34 11.87
N ASP A 106 14.34 23.39 13.02
CA ASP A 106 15.79 23.52 13.15
C ASP A 106 16.53 22.34 12.51
N CYS A 107 16.09 21.10 12.77
CA CYS A 107 16.64 19.89 12.16
C CYS A 107 16.43 19.90 10.64
N TRP A 108 15.24 20.31 10.20
CA TRP A 108 14.88 20.39 8.79
C TRP A 108 15.72 21.42 8.03
N GLU A 109 15.91 22.61 8.59
CA GLU A 109 16.76 23.65 8.01
C GLU A 109 18.21 23.18 7.87
N ARG A 110 18.75 22.55 8.92
CA ARG A 110 20.15 22.07 8.94
C ARG A 110 20.35 20.76 8.17
N ARG A 111 19.28 20.07 7.82
CA ARG A 111 19.30 18.72 7.20
C ARG A 111 20.07 17.69 8.03
N THR A 112 20.11 17.86 9.35
CA THR A 112 20.82 16.98 10.28
C THR A 112 20.29 17.16 11.70
N GLY A 113 20.67 16.25 12.59
CA GLY A 113 20.30 16.28 14.00
C GLY A 113 18.88 15.81 14.28
N PHE A 114 18.25 15.06 13.37
CA PHE A 114 17.02 14.33 13.66
C PHE A 114 17.27 13.28 14.75
N HIS A 115 16.24 12.98 15.53
CA HIS A 115 16.31 12.11 16.71
C HIS A 115 16.64 10.68 16.30
N THR A 116 17.33 9.97 17.20
CA THR A 116 17.64 8.54 17.07
C THR A 116 17.70 7.95 18.47
N PRO A 117 17.01 6.82 18.76
CA PRO A 117 16.24 5.97 17.84
C PRO A 117 14.97 6.65 17.31
N ASP A 118 14.61 6.36 16.05
CA ASP A 118 13.53 7.04 15.34
C ASP A 118 12.20 6.27 15.37
N GLU A 119 12.10 5.10 16.00
CA GLU A 119 10.85 4.31 16.02
C GLU A 119 9.72 5.03 16.80
N ALA A 120 8.53 5.16 16.19
CA ALA A 120 7.33 5.70 16.84
C ALA A 120 6.80 4.79 17.96
N ASP A 121 6.20 5.39 18.99
CA ASP A 121 5.52 4.65 20.06
C ASP A 121 4.09 4.25 19.63
N TYR A 122 3.98 3.12 18.92
CA TYR A 122 2.68 2.57 18.49
C TYR A 122 1.75 2.28 19.66
N ASP A 123 2.25 1.81 20.80
CA ASP A 123 1.39 1.52 21.95
C ASP A 123 0.74 2.81 22.49
N GLN A 124 1.51 3.89 22.63
CA GLN A 124 0.94 5.18 23.03
C GLN A 124 -0.12 5.67 22.03
N ILE A 125 0.13 5.54 20.72
CA ILE A 125 -0.81 5.97 19.67
C ILE A 125 -2.11 5.15 19.71
N LEU A 126 -1.99 3.82 19.77
CA LEU A 126 -3.12 2.90 19.87
C LEU A 126 -3.96 3.20 21.13
N ALA A 127 -3.31 3.46 22.26
CA ALA A 127 -3.99 3.86 23.51
C ALA A 127 -4.70 5.22 23.38
N SER A 128 -4.04 6.21 22.78
CA SER A 128 -4.53 7.61 22.71
C SER A 128 -5.77 7.76 21.85
N HIS A 129 -6.01 6.80 20.94
CA HIS A 129 -7.13 6.81 20.02
C HIS A 129 -8.12 5.66 20.23
N ASP A 130 -7.91 4.87 21.28
CA ASP A 130 -8.75 3.72 21.65
C ASP A 130 -8.92 2.72 20.49
N VAL A 131 -7.82 2.50 19.76
CA VAL A 131 -7.84 1.76 18.49
C VAL A 131 -8.24 0.31 18.72
N ILE A 132 -7.74 -0.31 19.79
CA ILE A 132 -8.03 -1.72 20.08
C ILE A 132 -9.52 -1.94 20.36
N THR A 133 -10.14 -1.09 21.18
CA THR A 133 -11.58 -1.16 21.44
C THR A 133 -12.38 -0.98 20.16
N ARG A 134 -12.03 0.02 19.35
CA ARG A 134 -12.69 0.27 18.05
C ARG A 134 -12.54 -0.89 17.06
N ILE A 135 -11.38 -1.54 17.01
CA ILE A 135 -11.16 -2.74 16.18
C ILE A 135 -12.05 -3.89 16.67
N ASN A 136 -12.14 -4.08 17.98
CA ASN A 136 -12.95 -5.13 18.60
C ASN A 136 -14.45 -4.93 18.38
N ASP A 137 -14.91 -3.68 18.44
CA ASP A 137 -16.32 -3.31 18.26
C ASP A 137 -16.72 -3.23 16.78
N GLY A 138 -15.76 -3.30 15.84
CA GLY A 138 -16.00 -3.16 14.41
C GLY A 138 -16.20 -1.72 13.94
N ASP A 139 -15.88 -0.74 14.79
CA ASP A 139 -15.95 0.69 14.46
C ASP A 139 -14.94 1.07 13.38
N ILE A 140 -13.76 0.43 13.40
CA ILE A 140 -12.70 0.57 12.41
C ILE A 140 -12.10 -0.80 12.09
N ASP A 141 -11.46 -0.89 10.92
CA ASP A 141 -10.66 -1.99 10.43
C ASP A 141 -9.17 -1.64 10.34
N GLU A 142 -8.86 -0.36 10.11
CA GLU A 142 -7.50 0.14 9.95
C GLU A 142 -7.32 1.50 10.62
N LEU A 143 -6.07 1.78 10.98
CA LEU A 143 -5.60 3.10 11.40
C LEU A 143 -4.63 3.63 10.34
N TRP A 144 -4.90 4.81 9.79
CA TRP A 144 -3.94 5.52 8.95
C TRP A 144 -3.36 6.69 9.72
N ILE A 145 -2.04 6.82 9.67
CA ILE A 145 -1.32 7.90 10.32
C ILE A 145 -0.67 8.74 9.25
N MET A 146 -1.01 10.03 9.20
CA MET A 146 -0.36 11.02 8.34
C MET A 146 0.57 11.87 9.22
N ALA A 147 1.86 11.93 8.89
CA ALA A 147 2.85 12.61 9.72
C ALA A 147 3.96 13.27 8.87
N PRO A 148 4.73 14.21 9.44
CA PRO A 148 5.91 14.73 8.75
C PRO A 148 7.01 13.65 8.66
N PRO A 149 8.02 13.83 7.78
CA PRO A 149 9.17 12.93 7.75
C PRO A 149 9.87 12.85 9.11
N TYR A 150 10.63 11.79 9.37
CA TYR A 150 11.30 11.55 10.65
C TYR A 150 10.34 11.39 11.85
N SER A 151 9.09 10.98 11.61
CA SER A 151 8.11 10.69 12.69
C SER A 151 8.09 9.24 13.15
N GLY A 152 8.93 8.37 12.57
CA GLY A 152 9.14 7.02 13.07
C GLY A 152 8.16 5.94 12.65
N PHE A 153 7.35 6.20 11.62
CA PHE A 153 6.36 5.24 11.15
C PHE A 153 6.94 4.27 10.13
N TYR A 154 6.51 3.03 10.24
CA TYR A 154 6.64 2.03 9.19
C TYR A 154 5.52 2.26 8.18
N GLU A 155 5.79 1.95 6.92
CA GLU A 155 4.85 2.15 5.81
C GLU A 155 3.59 1.31 5.97
N SER A 156 3.76 0.08 6.47
CA SER A 156 2.69 -0.77 7.01
C SER A 156 3.17 -1.42 8.29
N HIS A 157 2.25 -1.63 9.24
CA HIS A 157 2.55 -2.25 10.53
C HIS A 157 1.39 -3.11 11.00
N MET A 158 1.59 -4.44 11.05
CA MET A 158 0.54 -5.37 11.49
C MET A 158 0.54 -5.50 13.01
N ALA A 159 -0.65 -5.35 13.59
CA ALA A 159 -0.88 -5.52 15.02
C ALA A 159 -1.97 -6.57 15.30
N GLY A 160 -1.90 -7.17 16.49
CA GLY A 160 -2.91 -8.09 17.01
C GLY A 160 -2.43 -9.55 17.16
N PRO A 161 -3.33 -10.47 17.53
CA PRO A 161 -2.97 -11.87 17.75
C PRO A 161 -2.40 -12.52 16.47
N GLY A 162 -1.22 -13.13 16.59
CA GLY A 162 -0.56 -13.78 15.45
C GLY A 162 -0.10 -12.81 14.37
N ALA A 163 0.10 -11.53 14.70
CA ALA A 163 0.72 -10.57 13.80
C ALA A 163 2.08 -11.11 13.29
N PHE A 164 2.29 -11.00 11.99
CA PHE A 164 3.50 -11.41 11.30
C PHE A 164 4.14 -10.20 10.61
N TRP A 165 5.26 -10.42 9.92
CA TRP A 165 5.94 -9.35 9.20
C TRP A 165 5.02 -8.70 8.17
N CYS A 166 4.84 -7.38 8.26
CA CYS A 166 4.06 -6.60 7.29
C CYS A 166 4.78 -5.30 7.00
N ASN A 167 5.88 -5.37 6.26
CA ASN A 167 6.89 -4.31 6.11
C ASN A 167 7.46 -3.74 7.42
N SER A 168 7.26 -4.47 8.50
CA SER A 168 7.76 -4.19 9.84
C SER A 168 7.65 -5.48 10.65
N PRO A 169 8.33 -5.58 11.80
CA PRO A 169 8.04 -6.61 12.78
C PRO A 169 6.55 -6.64 13.12
N GLY A 170 5.98 -7.83 13.28
CA GLY A 170 4.61 -8.00 13.77
C GLY A 170 4.52 -7.57 15.22
N HIS A 171 3.48 -6.80 15.56
CA HIS A 171 3.30 -6.24 16.89
C HIS A 171 2.16 -6.92 17.62
N VAL A 172 2.42 -7.33 18.85
CA VAL A 172 1.36 -7.75 19.78
C VAL A 172 1.22 -6.62 20.78
N PRO A 173 0.20 -5.75 20.63
CA PRO A 173 0.05 -4.58 21.48
C PRO A 173 0.04 -4.98 22.97
N GLY A 174 0.86 -4.29 23.76
CA GLY A 174 1.24 -4.75 25.09
C GLY A 174 0.10 -4.74 26.13
N PRO A 175 0.29 -5.40 27.30
CA PRO A 175 -0.66 -5.36 28.41
C PRO A 175 -0.88 -3.95 28.99
N HIS A 176 0.03 -3.01 28.69
CA HIS A 176 -0.03 -1.61 29.11
C HIS A 176 -1.12 -0.77 28.41
N LEU A 177 -1.78 -1.31 27.38
CA LEU A 177 -2.96 -0.70 26.74
C LEU A 177 -4.25 -0.86 27.57
N ARG A 178 -4.15 -0.68 28.89
CA ARG A 178 -5.26 -0.82 29.85
C ARG A 178 -5.89 -2.22 29.89
N GLY A 179 -5.13 -3.26 29.54
CA GLY A 179 -5.60 -4.65 29.58
C GLY A 179 -6.57 -5.05 28.45
N VAL A 180 -6.86 -4.18 27.49
CA VAL A 180 -7.68 -4.51 26.31
C VAL A 180 -6.79 -5.18 25.26
N ARG A 181 -7.21 -6.34 24.75
CA ARG A 181 -6.50 -7.10 23.70
C ARG A 181 -7.26 -7.02 22.39
N ALA A 182 -6.54 -6.92 21.28
CA ALA A 182 -7.14 -7.04 19.96
C ALA A 182 -7.71 -8.45 19.76
N SER A 183 -8.94 -8.53 19.24
CA SER A 183 -9.62 -9.79 18.93
C SER A 183 -9.16 -10.40 17.60
N ARG A 184 -8.53 -9.59 16.74
CA ARG A 184 -8.11 -9.95 15.38
C ARG A 184 -6.89 -9.14 14.95
N ARG A 185 -6.24 -9.56 13.86
CA ARG A 185 -5.18 -8.79 13.19
C ARG A 185 -5.79 -7.57 12.51
N PHE A 186 -5.03 -6.47 12.54
CA PHE A 186 -5.32 -5.24 11.80
C PHE A 186 -4.00 -4.59 11.36
N VAL A 187 -4.08 -3.63 10.43
CA VAL A 187 -2.90 -2.94 9.89
C VAL A 187 -2.99 -1.45 10.23
N VAL A 188 -1.85 -0.90 10.67
CA VAL A 188 -1.60 0.53 10.76
C VAL A 188 -0.79 0.95 9.53
N MET A 189 -1.26 1.92 8.77
CA MET A 189 -0.55 2.49 7.62
C MET A 189 0.11 3.80 8.02
N GLY A 190 1.41 3.94 7.82
CA GLY A 190 2.18 5.15 8.14
C GLY A 190 2.54 5.93 6.89
N PHE A 191 1.95 7.10 6.71
CA PHE A 191 2.12 7.94 5.53
C PHE A 191 2.82 9.26 5.86
N ASN A 192 3.71 9.68 4.96
CA ASN A 192 4.43 10.94 5.03
C ASN A 192 3.79 11.96 4.08
N TYR A 193 3.27 13.07 4.60
CA TYR A 193 2.64 14.11 3.75
C TYR A 193 3.65 15.06 3.06
N GLU A 194 4.96 14.88 3.27
CA GLU A 194 6.00 15.46 2.40
C GLU A 194 6.11 14.73 1.06
N ARG A 195 5.52 13.53 0.94
CA ARG A 195 5.51 12.72 -0.28
C ARG A 195 4.11 12.62 -0.89
N GLU A 196 4.05 12.28 -2.18
CA GLU A 196 2.80 12.15 -2.92
C GLU A 196 2.15 10.75 -2.79
N VAL A 197 0.98 10.60 -3.41
CA VAL A 197 0.18 9.35 -3.42
C VAL A 197 0.95 8.15 -3.95
N GLY A 198 1.95 8.33 -4.83
CA GLY A 198 2.81 7.24 -5.30
C GLY A 198 3.48 6.49 -4.14
N CYS A 199 4.02 7.21 -3.16
CA CYS A 199 4.59 6.60 -1.95
C CYS A 199 3.51 5.93 -1.07
N MET A 200 2.29 6.48 -1.02
CA MET A 200 1.21 5.81 -0.28
C MET A 200 0.82 4.47 -0.93
N LEU A 201 0.84 4.38 -2.27
CA LEU A 201 0.63 3.13 -3.00
C LEU A 201 1.79 2.15 -2.81
N GLU A 202 3.02 2.63 -2.71
CA GLU A 202 4.19 1.83 -2.34
C GLU A 202 4.00 1.15 -0.99
N ASN A 203 3.50 1.87 0.02
CA ASN A 203 3.17 1.29 1.33
C ASN A 203 2.15 0.15 1.23
N LEU A 204 1.08 0.34 0.45
CA LEU A 204 0.11 -0.72 0.17
C LEU A 204 0.75 -1.90 -0.57
N GLY A 205 1.71 -1.58 -1.43
CA GLY A 205 2.53 -2.54 -2.15
C GLY A 205 3.27 -3.45 -1.19
N HIS A 206 4.01 -2.89 -0.25
CA HIS A 206 4.75 -3.68 0.75
C HIS A 206 3.84 -4.49 1.68
N ARG A 207 2.66 -3.96 2.04
CA ARG A 207 1.62 -4.76 2.70
C ARG A 207 1.23 -5.95 1.84
N THR A 208 0.93 -5.72 0.56
CA THR A 208 0.51 -6.75 -0.40
C THR A 208 1.58 -7.83 -0.53
N GLU A 209 2.84 -7.42 -0.69
CA GLU A 209 3.98 -8.33 -0.78
C GLU A 209 4.12 -9.18 0.48
N SER A 210 3.99 -8.57 1.65
CA SER A 210 4.07 -9.27 2.93
C SER A 210 2.93 -10.29 3.10
N MET A 211 1.69 -9.90 2.79
CA MET A 211 0.52 -10.79 2.90
C MET A 211 0.64 -11.98 1.95
N LEU A 212 0.95 -11.74 0.67
CA LEU A 212 1.01 -12.79 -0.34
C LEU A 212 2.24 -13.69 -0.17
N SER A 213 3.37 -13.15 0.27
CA SER A 213 4.52 -13.97 0.66
C SER A 213 4.15 -14.94 1.79
N GLU A 214 3.37 -14.47 2.75
CA GLU A 214 2.92 -15.29 3.89
C GLU A 214 1.86 -16.33 3.49
N VAL A 215 0.94 -16.00 2.57
CA VAL A 215 -0.03 -16.95 1.98
C VAL A 215 0.70 -18.07 1.22
N TYR A 216 1.73 -17.74 0.45
CA TYR A 216 2.46 -18.69 -0.38
C TYR A 216 3.69 -19.30 0.30
N ARG A 217 3.97 -18.98 1.59
CA ARG A 217 5.21 -19.36 2.31
C ARG A 217 5.54 -20.86 2.29
N GLY A 218 4.52 -21.72 2.19
CA GLY A 218 4.66 -23.18 2.15
C GLY A 218 4.78 -23.79 0.75
N MET A 219 4.60 -22.99 -0.30
CA MET A 219 4.58 -23.43 -1.69
C MET A 219 5.94 -23.21 -2.36
N ARG A 220 6.29 -24.06 -3.33
CA ARG A 220 7.57 -24.00 -4.04
C ARG A 220 7.38 -24.26 -5.52
N GLY A 221 8.31 -23.76 -6.34
CA GLY A 221 8.30 -23.98 -7.78
C GLY A 221 7.00 -23.50 -8.42
N GLY A 222 6.46 -24.27 -9.38
CA GLY A 222 5.23 -23.88 -10.09
C GLY A 222 3.97 -23.73 -9.21
N ALA A 223 3.99 -24.23 -7.98
CA ALA A 223 2.89 -24.02 -7.03
C ALA A 223 2.95 -22.64 -6.36
N ASN A 224 4.13 -22.01 -6.27
CA ASN A 224 4.27 -20.67 -5.71
C ASN A 224 3.98 -19.61 -6.80
N LEU A 225 2.70 -19.28 -6.92
CA LEU A 225 2.24 -18.32 -7.92
C LEU A 225 2.67 -16.89 -7.57
N TRP A 226 2.92 -16.57 -6.30
CA TRP A 226 3.44 -15.26 -5.90
C TRP A 226 4.89 -15.02 -6.37
N GLU A 227 5.76 -16.04 -6.28
CA GLU A 227 7.11 -15.97 -6.88
C GLU A 227 7.04 -15.77 -8.40
N ARG A 228 6.09 -16.43 -9.08
CA ARG A 228 5.88 -16.23 -10.52
C ARG A 228 5.42 -14.80 -10.83
N PHE A 229 4.46 -14.27 -10.08
CA PHE A 229 3.91 -12.92 -10.24
C PHE A 229 5.00 -11.85 -10.14
N THR A 230 5.89 -12.01 -9.17
CA THR A 230 6.93 -11.03 -8.84
C THR A 230 8.21 -11.18 -9.67
N ASN A 231 8.26 -12.11 -10.62
CA ASN A 231 9.40 -12.24 -11.51
C ASN A 231 9.60 -10.98 -12.36
N TYR A 232 10.86 -10.58 -12.50
CA TYR A 232 11.33 -9.60 -13.46
C TYR A 232 12.63 -10.10 -14.12
N GLU A 233 13.02 -9.48 -15.22
CA GLU A 233 14.04 -10.03 -16.14
C GLU A 233 15.39 -10.33 -15.46
N GLN A 234 15.80 -9.53 -14.48
CA GLN A 234 17.09 -9.73 -13.80
C GLN A 234 17.11 -10.99 -12.91
N VAL A 235 15.99 -11.34 -12.27
CA VAL A 235 15.91 -12.50 -11.35
C VAL A 235 15.39 -13.75 -12.03
N ALA A 236 14.61 -13.60 -13.11
CA ALA A 236 14.09 -14.71 -13.90
C ALA A 236 14.16 -14.39 -15.41
N PRO A 237 15.37 -14.45 -16.02
CA PRO A 237 15.56 -14.11 -17.42
C PRO A 237 14.62 -14.86 -18.37
N GLY A 238 13.95 -14.13 -19.26
CA GLY A 238 12.97 -14.68 -20.21
C GLY A 238 11.65 -15.12 -19.60
N ARG A 239 11.44 -14.88 -18.30
CA ARG A 239 10.22 -15.25 -17.55
C ARG A 239 9.71 -14.09 -16.69
N ALA A 240 9.96 -12.84 -17.12
CA ALA A 240 9.44 -11.67 -16.44
C ALA A 240 7.89 -11.70 -16.42
N ALA A 241 7.31 -11.32 -15.29
CA ALA A 241 5.88 -11.13 -15.09
C ALA A 241 5.64 -9.65 -14.79
N LEU A 242 5.20 -9.30 -13.58
CA LEU A 242 4.91 -7.93 -13.17
C LEU A 242 6.07 -7.27 -12.44
N GLY A 243 7.00 -8.05 -11.89
CA GLY A 243 7.96 -7.55 -10.93
C GLY A 243 7.32 -7.23 -9.58
N ASN A 244 7.90 -6.32 -8.83
CA ASN A 244 7.48 -6.00 -7.47
C ASN A 244 7.35 -4.48 -7.31
N VAL A 245 7.08 -3.99 -6.10
CA VAL A 245 6.74 -2.58 -5.91
C VAL A 245 7.91 -1.66 -6.25
N HIS A 246 9.15 -2.14 -6.16
CA HIS A 246 10.39 -1.43 -6.50
C HIS A 246 10.92 -1.69 -7.92
N PHE A 247 10.60 -2.85 -8.50
CA PHE A 247 11.16 -3.32 -9.77
C PHE A 247 10.05 -3.62 -10.78
N ALA A 248 10.04 -2.88 -11.88
CA ALA A 248 9.27 -3.22 -13.07
C ALA A 248 9.89 -4.42 -13.83
N PRO A 249 9.18 -5.02 -14.80
CA PRO A 249 9.64 -6.21 -15.52
C PRO A 249 11.05 -6.12 -16.13
N ASN A 250 11.51 -4.92 -16.49
CA ASN A 250 12.82 -4.70 -17.12
C ASN A 250 13.85 -3.98 -16.22
N SER A 251 13.49 -3.66 -14.97
CA SER A 251 14.33 -2.93 -14.03
C SER A 251 15.65 -3.66 -13.75
N THR A 252 16.70 -2.87 -13.52
CA THR A 252 18.06 -3.36 -13.25
C THR A 252 18.64 -2.93 -11.91
N HIS A 253 17.98 -1.98 -11.25
CA HIS A 253 18.24 -1.54 -9.90
C HIS A 253 16.94 -1.01 -9.28
N ASP A 254 17.02 -0.68 -7.99
CA ASP A 254 15.89 -0.16 -7.22
C ASP A 254 15.27 1.06 -7.90
N TYR A 255 13.94 1.09 -8.00
CA TYR A 255 13.13 2.17 -8.58
C TYR A 255 13.40 2.49 -10.07
N ASP A 256 13.98 1.55 -10.82
CA ASP A 256 14.27 1.66 -12.26
C ASP A 256 13.01 1.46 -13.13
N TRP A 257 11.91 2.15 -12.82
CA TRP A 257 10.64 2.04 -13.59
C TRP A 257 10.70 2.75 -14.94
N GLY A 258 11.64 3.69 -15.12
CA GLY A 258 11.84 4.45 -16.36
C GLY A 258 12.66 3.72 -17.43
N ASN A 259 13.06 2.47 -17.19
CA ASN A 259 13.91 1.73 -18.11
C ASN A 259 13.23 1.48 -19.45
N ARG A 260 13.86 1.94 -20.54
CA ARG A 260 13.32 1.81 -21.90
C ARG A 260 13.66 0.48 -22.57
N ARG A 261 14.52 -0.34 -21.97
CA ARG A 261 14.95 -1.62 -22.54
C ARG A 261 13.75 -2.56 -22.66
N PRO A 262 13.42 -3.06 -23.86
CA PRO A 262 12.32 -4.01 -24.00
C PRO A 262 12.68 -5.38 -23.43
N VAL A 263 11.72 -6.01 -22.76
CA VAL A 263 11.81 -7.41 -22.29
C VAL A 263 10.53 -8.15 -22.66
N MET A 264 10.61 -9.48 -22.77
CA MET A 264 9.40 -10.31 -22.89
C MET A 264 8.78 -10.46 -21.50
N SER A 265 7.48 -10.17 -21.38
CA SER A 265 6.74 -10.34 -20.12
C SER A 265 5.43 -11.09 -20.35
N GLU A 266 5.02 -11.86 -19.34
CA GLU A 266 3.70 -12.48 -19.24
C GLU A 266 2.67 -11.63 -18.47
N CYS A 267 2.93 -10.34 -18.24
CA CYS A 267 2.11 -9.44 -17.43
C CYS A 267 0.60 -9.57 -17.70
N ASP A 268 0.19 -9.51 -18.96
CA ASP A 268 -1.24 -9.54 -19.34
C ASP A 268 -1.91 -10.89 -19.03
N SER A 269 -1.13 -11.97 -18.87
CA SER A 269 -1.63 -13.30 -18.54
C SER A 269 -2.29 -13.32 -17.16
N TRP A 270 -1.82 -12.47 -16.24
CA TRP A 270 -2.39 -12.33 -14.90
C TRP A 270 -3.81 -11.73 -14.88
N LEU A 271 -4.21 -11.01 -15.94
CA LEU A 271 -5.59 -10.54 -16.13
C LEU A 271 -6.57 -11.68 -16.46
N THR A 272 -6.07 -12.88 -16.73
CA THR A 272 -6.86 -14.11 -17.03
C THR A 272 -6.72 -15.18 -15.95
N PHE A 273 -6.15 -14.82 -14.79
CA PHE A 273 -5.96 -15.74 -13.67
C PHE A 273 -7.29 -16.44 -13.29
N PRO A 274 -7.31 -17.77 -13.05
CA PRO A 274 -6.16 -18.68 -12.90
C PRO A 274 -5.67 -19.35 -14.19
N VAL A 275 -6.27 -19.05 -15.35
CA VAL A 275 -5.97 -19.77 -16.61
C VAL A 275 -4.56 -19.44 -17.11
N LEU A 276 -4.14 -18.18 -17.02
CA LEU A 276 -2.82 -17.71 -17.41
C LEU A 276 -2.46 -18.04 -18.89
N ASP A 277 -3.38 -17.77 -19.81
CA ASP A 277 -3.26 -18.14 -21.23
C ASP A 277 -2.92 -16.98 -22.19
N ALA A 278 -2.82 -15.74 -21.70
CA ALA A 278 -2.40 -14.64 -22.56
C ALA A 278 -0.93 -14.83 -23.01
N PRO A 279 -0.62 -14.59 -24.29
CA PRO A 279 0.73 -14.75 -24.81
C PRO A 279 1.67 -13.71 -24.20
N MET A 280 2.93 -14.11 -23.96
CA MET A 280 3.97 -13.13 -23.63
C MET A 280 4.12 -12.11 -24.75
N ARG A 281 4.39 -10.86 -24.37
CA ARG A 281 4.67 -9.79 -25.32
C ARG A 281 5.88 -8.96 -24.88
N ARG A 282 6.41 -8.16 -25.80
CA ARG A 282 7.43 -7.17 -25.47
C ARG A 282 6.79 -6.01 -24.71
N VAL A 283 7.37 -5.66 -23.58
CA VAL A 283 6.98 -4.53 -22.73
C VAL A 283 8.16 -3.59 -22.50
N THR A 284 7.87 -2.33 -22.19
CA THR A 284 8.82 -1.26 -21.84
C THR A 284 8.23 -0.38 -20.74
N CYS A 285 8.99 0.60 -20.24
CA CYS A 285 8.45 1.57 -19.29
C CYS A 285 7.13 2.23 -19.72
N GLY A 286 6.88 2.37 -21.02
CA GLY A 286 5.61 2.94 -21.51
C GLY A 286 4.36 2.15 -21.12
N ASP A 287 4.49 0.86 -20.78
CA ASP A 287 3.38 0.01 -20.38
C ASP A 287 2.87 0.30 -18.96
N TRP A 288 3.73 0.87 -18.10
CA TRP A 288 3.44 1.12 -16.68
C TRP A 288 3.73 2.58 -16.27
N GLY A 289 3.58 3.53 -17.20
CA GLY A 289 3.63 4.96 -16.86
C GLY A 289 4.95 5.68 -17.10
N GLY A 290 5.92 5.04 -17.76
CA GLY A 290 7.10 5.71 -18.30
C GLY A 290 8.14 6.13 -17.26
N GLY A 291 8.09 5.55 -16.05
CA GLY A 291 8.95 5.92 -14.93
C GLY A 291 8.23 6.70 -13.83
N ASP A 292 6.95 7.03 -14.01
CA ASP A 292 6.12 7.55 -12.92
C ASP A 292 5.80 6.43 -11.91
N MET A 293 6.10 6.70 -10.64
CA MET A 293 5.92 5.76 -9.53
C MET A 293 4.44 5.39 -9.35
N ARG A 294 3.55 6.39 -9.31
CA ARG A 294 2.12 6.19 -9.07
C ARG A 294 1.51 5.36 -10.19
N GLU A 295 1.80 5.69 -11.45
CA GLU A 295 1.32 4.92 -12.59
C GLU A 295 1.87 3.49 -12.63
N HIS A 296 3.13 3.29 -12.22
CA HIS A 296 3.69 1.95 -12.08
C HIS A 296 2.91 1.11 -11.05
N HIS A 297 2.70 1.65 -9.84
CA HIS A 297 1.96 0.94 -8.80
C HIS A 297 0.50 0.68 -9.21
N LEU A 298 -0.17 1.67 -9.82
CA LEU A 298 -1.53 1.48 -10.35
C LEU A 298 -1.58 0.39 -11.42
N TRP A 299 -0.61 0.35 -12.33
CA TRP A 299 -0.48 -0.73 -13.31
C TRP A 299 -0.28 -2.09 -12.62
N TRP A 300 0.64 -2.18 -11.66
CA TRP A 300 0.94 -3.40 -10.93
C TRP A 300 -0.30 -3.94 -10.18
N PHE A 301 -1.01 -3.06 -9.46
CA PHE A 301 -2.24 -3.42 -8.74
C PHE A 301 -3.38 -3.86 -9.65
N ARG A 302 -3.56 -3.24 -10.83
CA ARG A 302 -4.58 -3.67 -11.80
C ARG A 302 -4.40 -5.11 -12.27
N HIS A 303 -3.17 -5.64 -12.20
CA HIS A 303 -2.83 -7.01 -12.58
C HIS A 303 -2.95 -8.02 -11.43
N LEU A 304 -3.24 -7.60 -10.20
CA LEU A 304 -3.51 -8.53 -9.12
C LEU A 304 -4.73 -9.42 -9.46
N PRO A 305 -4.65 -10.74 -9.25
CA PRO A 305 -5.77 -11.65 -9.41
C PRO A 305 -7.01 -11.23 -8.62
N HIS A 306 -8.16 -11.24 -9.29
CA HIS A 306 -9.45 -10.84 -8.75
C HIS A 306 -10.60 -11.72 -9.25
N ALA A 307 -10.30 -12.99 -9.56
CA ALA A 307 -11.26 -13.96 -10.08
C ALA A 307 -11.88 -14.81 -8.96
N ARG A 308 -13.05 -15.41 -9.21
CA ARG A 308 -13.66 -16.37 -8.29
C ARG A 308 -12.91 -17.70 -8.29
N GLY A 309 -13.09 -18.47 -7.21
CA GLY A 309 -12.58 -19.82 -7.07
C GLY A 309 -11.24 -19.88 -6.33
N GLU A 310 -10.58 -21.02 -6.45
CA GLU A 310 -9.37 -21.32 -5.70
C GLU A 310 -8.39 -22.09 -6.59
N THR A 311 -7.10 -21.83 -6.41
CA THR A 311 -6.00 -22.57 -7.02
C THR A 311 -5.03 -23.00 -5.94
N ASN A 312 -4.75 -24.30 -5.83
CA ASN A 312 -3.83 -24.87 -4.84
C ASN A 312 -4.11 -24.49 -3.38
N GLY A 313 -5.38 -24.29 -2.99
CA GLY A 313 -5.67 -23.85 -1.62
C GLY A 313 -5.56 -22.34 -1.40
N VAL A 314 -5.48 -21.52 -2.46
CA VAL A 314 -5.42 -20.05 -2.37
C VAL A 314 -6.54 -19.42 -3.19
N SER A 315 -7.24 -18.45 -2.61
CA SER A 315 -8.28 -17.68 -3.31
C SER A 315 -7.72 -17.11 -4.62
N ASN A 316 -8.51 -17.21 -5.69
CA ASN A 316 -8.15 -16.57 -6.96
C ASN A 316 -8.39 -15.06 -6.95
N ASN A 317 -8.94 -14.52 -5.86
CA ASN A 317 -9.01 -13.11 -5.58
C ASN A 317 -7.99 -12.74 -4.51
N TRP A 318 -6.82 -12.27 -4.92
CA TRP A 318 -5.73 -11.95 -4.00
C TRP A 318 -6.03 -10.72 -3.15
N TRP A 319 -6.95 -9.86 -3.61
CA TRP A 319 -7.42 -8.73 -2.82
C TRP A 319 -8.12 -9.15 -1.52
N ASP A 320 -8.66 -10.37 -1.44
CA ASP A 320 -9.23 -10.91 -0.19
C ASP A 320 -8.18 -10.87 0.95
N TYR A 321 -6.93 -11.26 0.65
CA TYR A 321 -5.83 -11.29 1.60
C TYR A 321 -5.24 -9.91 1.88
N VAL A 322 -5.12 -9.07 0.84
CA VAL A 322 -4.62 -7.69 0.99
C VAL A 322 -5.55 -6.91 1.92
N ARG A 323 -6.86 -7.07 1.73
CA ARG A 323 -7.91 -6.44 2.50
C ARG A 323 -8.00 -6.97 3.93
N ASP A 324 -8.08 -8.29 4.10
CA ASP A 324 -8.28 -8.89 5.42
C ASP A 324 -7.06 -9.77 5.83
N PRO A 325 -6.18 -9.26 6.71
CA PRO A 325 -5.05 -10.04 7.20
C PRO A 325 -5.49 -11.32 7.92
N ASN A 326 -6.74 -11.40 8.38
CA ASN A 326 -7.27 -12.55 9.08
C ASN A 326 -7.54 -13.75 8.17
N LEU A 327 -7.51 -13.59 6.84
CA LEU A 327 -7.61 -14.70 5.89
C LEU A 327 -6.26 -15.39 5.63
N VAL A 328 -5.14 -14.76 6.04
CA VAL A 328 -3.80 -15.30 5.84
C VAL A 328 -3.52 -16.41 6.87
N ASN A 329 -3.24 -17.62 6.40
CA ASN A 329 -2.89 -18.80 7.20
C ASN A 329 -3.96 -19.28 8.21
N CYS A 330 -5.24 -18.99 7.97
CA CYS A 330 -6.37 -19.48 8.76
C CYS A 330 -7.01 -20.77 8.20
N ARG A 331 -6.21 -21.67 7.62
CA ARG A 331 -6.66 -22.98 7.11
C ARG A 331 -6.14 -24.13 7.95
#